data_AF-O87689-F1
#
_entry.id   AF-O87689-F1
#
_cell.length_a   1.000
_cell.length_b   1.000
_cell.length_c   1.000
_cell.angle_alpha   90.00
_cell.angle_beta   90.00
_cell.angle_gamma   90.00
#
_symmetry.space_group_name_H-M   'P 1'
#
loop_
_entity.id
_entity.type
_entity.pdbx_description
1 polymer ?
#
loop_
_entity_poly.entity_id
_entity_poly.type
_entity_poly.pdbx_seq_one_letter_code
_entity_poly.pdbx_strand_id
1 'polypeptide(L)'
;MKGKLLVIGFGPGSFEHITQRAREAIQESDMIIGYKTYVELIQGLLTNQQIISTGMTEEVSRAQEAVKQAEAGKTVAVISSGDAGVYGMAGLVYEVLIEKGWKKETGVELEVIPGISAINSCASLLGAPVMHDACTISLSDHLTPWELIEKRIEAAAQADFVVAFYNPKSGRRTRQIVEAQRILLKYRSPDTPVGLVKSAYRDREEVVMTNLKDMLNHEIGMLTTVVVGNSSTFFYDDLMITPRGYQRKYTLNQTEQPLRPHQRLRKEAEPWALDQEEAVKQSASAIEAVQNTREETAASRALAEEALQAILGESTSAVVHQPIESIFEVAVSPGLANKKFTPVQMTTLAEVVGEKGTMEYTPDHQIKLQIPTAHPDMIIEKLQAASFLLSPVGDVFTIKACDFCDGEKSDAIPHTEELQKRLGGMDMPKELKLGINGCGMACYGAVQEDIGIVYRKGAFDLFLGAKTVGRNAHSGQIVAEGIAPDDIVEIVENIIHEYKEKGHPNERFHKFFKRVKNVYGFDYQDITPKIKVEPAPCGD
;
A
#
# COMPACT_ATOMS: atom_id res chain seq x y z
N MET A 1 -27.10 -2.47 -11.15
CA MET A 1 -26.24 -3.64 -11.44
C MET A 1 -25.14 -3.65 -10.39
N LYS A 2 -24.64 -4.81 -9.98
CA LYS A 2 -23.42 -4.83 -9.15
C LYS A 2 -22.26 -4.41 -10.04
N GLY A 3 -21.45 -3.45 -9.59
CA GLY A 3 -20.23 -3.09 -10.32
C GLY A 3 -19.16 -4.17 -10.17
N LYS A 4 -18.08 -4.01 -10.93
CA LYS A 4 -17.02 -5.02 -11.05
C LYS A 4 -15.64 -4.37 -11.06
N LEU A 5 -14.70 -4.95 -10.32
CA LEU A 5 -13.28 -4.62 -10.32
C LEU A 5 -12.51 -5.68 -11.10
N LEU A 6 -11.90 -5.27 -12.20
CA LEU A 6 -11.00 -6.08 -13.00
C LEU A 6 -9.57 -5.62 -12.70
N VAL A 7 -8.81 -6.38 -11.91
CA VAL A 7 -7.40 -6.03 -11.61
C VAL A 7 -6.49 -6.74 -12.60
N ILE A 8 -5.94 -6.00 -13.56
CA ILE A 8 -5.39 -6.57 -14.79
C ILE A 8 -3.87 -6.48 -14.80
N GLY A 9 -3.19 -7.62 -14.85
CA GLY A 9 -1.80 -7.72 -15.29
C GLY A 9 -1.74 -7.74 -16.82
N PHE A 10 -1.25 -6.68 -17.46
CA PHE A 10 -1.16 -6.64 -18.93
C PHE A 10 0.17 -7.19 -19.48
N GLY A 11 1.07 -7.69 -18.63
CA GLY A 11 2.35 -8.23 -19.09
C GLY A 11 3.40 -7.13 -19.38
N PRO A 12 4.44 -7.43 -20.18
CA PRO A 12 5.64 -6.60 -20.27
C PRO A 12 5.45 -5.27 -20.98
N GLY A 13 4.46 -5.13 -21.88
CA GLY A 13 4.15 -3.86 -22.56
C GLY A 13 3.90 -3.98 -24.06
N SER A 14 4.44 -5.01 -24.72
CA SER A 14 4.05 -5.35 -26.10
C SER A 14 2.64 -5.94 -26.13
N PHE A 15 1.87 -5.56 -27.15
CA PHE A 15 0.53 -6.11 -27.39
C PHE A 15 0.57 -7.64 -27.50
N GLU A 16 1.57 -8.24 -28.16
CA GLU A 16 1.65 -9.69 -28.37
C GLU A 16 1.74 -10.51 -27.07
N HIS A 17 2.17 -9.88 -25.98
CA HIS A 17 2.32 -10.51 -24.67
C HIS A 17 1.19 -10.17 -23.68
N ILE A 18 0.14 -9.49 -24.16
CA ILE A 18 -1.09 -9.27 -23.39
C ILE A 18 -2.00 -10.50 -23.58
N THR A 19 -2.37 -11.15 -22.47
CA THR A 19 -3.26 -12.31 -22.51
C THR A 19 -4.62 -11.95 -23.13
N GLN A 20 -5.28 -12.93 -23.73
CA GLN A 20 -6.60 -12.73 -24.34
C GLN A 20 -7.61 -12.17 -23.32
N ARG A 21 -7.65 -12.75 -22.11
CA ARG A 21 -8.55 -12.29 -21.04
C ARG A 21 -8.26 -10.86 -20.60
N ALA A 22 -7.00 -10.43 -20.55
CA ALA A 22 -6.64 -9.05 -20.21
C ALA A 22 -7.10 -8.05 -21.27
N ARG A 23 -7.02 -8.41 -22.57
CA ARG A 23 -7.54 -7.57 -23.67
C ARG A 23 -9.05 -7.41 -23.57
N GLU A 24 -9.78 -8.51 -23.38
CA GLU A 24 -11.24 -8.51 -23.23
C GLU A 24 -11.68 -7.68 -22.02
N ALA A 25 -10.98 -7.82 -20.90
CA ALA A 25 -11.25 -7.06 -19.68
C ALA A 25 -11.06 -5.54 -19.85
N ILE A 26 -10.02 -5.12 -20.56
CA ILE A 26 -9.82 -3.70 -20.89
C ILE A 26 -10.97 -3.21 -21.78
N GLN A 27 -11.39 -4.01 -22.76
CA GLN A 27 -12.44 -3.64 -23.71
C GLN A 27 -13.85 -3.58 -23.09
N GLU A 28 -14.16 -4.47 -22.14
CA GLU A 28 -15.48 -4.51 -21.46
C GLU A 28 -15.63 -3.49 -20.33
N SER A 29 -14.53 -2.85 -19.91
CA SER A 29 -14.54 -1.89 -18.81
C SER A 29 -15.16 -0.55 -19.20
N ASP A 30 -15.92 0.05 -18.29
CA ASP A 30 -16.42 1.43 -18.42
C ASP A 30 -15.31 2.46 -18.13
N MET A 31 -14.37 2.09 -17.26
CA MET A 31 -13.30 2.96 -16.75
C MET A 31 -11.97 2.22 -16.63
N ILE A 32 -10.89 2.90 -16.98
CA ILE A 32 -9.51 2.46 -16.78
C ILE A 32 -8.83 3.34 -15.74
N ILE A 33 -8.25 2.71 -14.72
CA ILE A 33 -7.45 3.37 -13.68
C ILE A 33 -6.04 2.79 -13.69
N GLY A 34 -5.03 3.66 -13.82
CA GLY A 34 -3.64 3.21 -13.87
C GLY A 34 -2.64 4.34 -13.79
N TYR A 35 -1.37 3.97 -13.63
CA TYR A 35 -0.27 4.92 -13.77
C TYR A 35 -0.17 5.41 -15.21
N LYS A 36 0.10 6.70 -15.43
CA LYS A 36 0.11 7.34 -16.76
C LYS A 36 0.90 6.55 -17.82
N THR A 37 2.12 6.11 -17.51
CA THR A 37 2.95 5.32 -18.44
C THR A 37 2.32 3.98 -18.80
N TYR A 38 1.53 3.37 -17.91
CA TYR A 38 0.85 2.11 -18.19
C TYR A 38 -0.36 2.32 -19.10
N VAL A 39 -1.10 3.41 -18.89
CA VAL A 39 -2.21 3.80 -19.77
C VAL A 39 -1.69 4.06 -21.20
N GLU A 40 -0.54 4.73 -21.33
CA GLU A 40 0.11 4.96 -22.63
C GLU A 40 0.48 3.65 -23.35
N LEU A 41 0.97 2.64 -22.64
CA LEU A 41 1.35 1.34 -23.22
C LEU A 41 0.15 0.56 -23.78
N ILE A 42 -1.03 0.71 -23.19
CA ILE A 42 -2.25 0.00 -23.64
C ILE A 42 -3.15 0.87 -24.54
N GLN A 43 -2.72 2.07 -24.91
CA GLN A 43 -3.57 3.05 -25.60
C GLN A 43 -4.24 2.49 -26.85
N GLY A 44 -3.58 1.58 -27.58
CA GLY A 44 -4.14 0.91 -28.76
C GLY A 44 -5.28 -0.08 -28.48
N LEU A 45 -5.53 -0.45 -27.22
CA LEU A 45 -6.69 -1.27 -26.79
C LEU A 45 -7.86 -0.42 -26.28
N LEU A 46 -7.62 0.86 -26.00
CA LEU A 46 -8.62 1.76 -25.48
C LEU A 46 -9.55 2.22 -26.59
N THR A 47 -10.83 2.37 -26.25
CA THR A 47 -11.88 2.86 -27.14
C THR A 47 -12.53 4.08 -26.51
N ASN A 48 -13.60 3.92 -25.75
CA ASN A 48 -14.44 4.98 -25.21
C ASN A 48 -14.42 5.04 -23.67
N GLN A 49 -13.52 4.31 -23.01
CA GLN A 49 -13.49 4.23 -21.56
C GLN A 49 -13.12 5.58 -20.92
N GLN A 50 -13.67 5.84 -19.73
CA GLN A 50 -13.18 6.94 -18.90
C GLN A 50 -11.79 6.59 -18.36
N ILE A 51 -10.84 7.53 -18.43
CA ILE A 51 -9.46 7.28 -17.99
C ILE A 51 -9.16 8.11 -16.74
N ILE A 52 -8.79 7.45 -15.66
CA ILE A 52 -8.19 8.08 -14.48
C ILE A 52 -6.73 7.67 -14.43
N SER A 53 -5.85 8.64 -14.74
CA SER A 53 -4.41 8.43 -14.64
C SER A 53 -3.83 9.34 -13.57
N THR A 54 -3.11 8.75 -12.63
CA THR A 54 -2.44 9.46 -11.53
C THR A 54 -0.92 9.39 -11.66
N GLY A 55 -0.22 10.21 -10.87
CA GLY A 55 1.24 10.24 -10.84
C GLY A 55 1.84 9.05 -10.07
N MET A 56 3.16 9.09 -9.89
CA MET A 56 3.84 8.22 -8.91
C MET A 56 3.38 8.58 -7.49
N THR A 57 3.47 7.64 -6.53
CA THR A 57 3.09 7.79 -5.10
C THR A 57 1.60 7.92 -4.79
N GLU A 58 0.75 7.66 -5.79
CA GLU A 58 -0.71 7.76 -5.69
C GLU A 58 -1.35 6.36 -5.84
N GLU A 59 -0.69 5.29 -5.38
CA GLU A 59 -1.22 3.92 -5.42
C GLU A 59 -2.54 3.81 -4.64
N VAL A 60 -2.58 4.34 -3.41
CA VAL A 60 -3.75 4.23 -2.52
C VAL A 60 -4.96 4.95 -3.11
N SER A 61 -4.78 6.16 -3.64
CA SER A 61 -5.88 6.92 -4.25
C SER A 61 -6.42 6.25 -5.50
N ARG A 62 -5.58 5.58 -6.32
CA ARG A 62 -6.05 4.74 -7.44
C ARG A 62 -6.94 3.61 -6.96
N ALA A 63 -6.53 2.89 -5.91
CA ALA A 63 -7.30 1.78 -5.37
C ALA A 63 -8.63 2.24 -4.76
N GLN A 64 -8.62 3.32 -3.97
CA GLN A 64 -9.82 3.92 -3.38
C GLN A 64 -10.83 4.39 -4.43
N GLU A 65 -10.35 5.08 -5.47
CA GLU A 65 -11.20 5.54 -6.56
C GLU A 65 -11.77 4.37 -7.36
N ALA A 66 -10.97 3.33 -7.62
CA ALA A 66 -11.45 2.13 -8.29
C ALA A 66 -12.60 1.48 -7.53
N VAL A 67 -12.41 1.28 -6.22
CA VAL A 67 -13.43 0.69 -5.34
C VAL A 67 -14.69 1.57 -5.33
N LYS A 68 -14.55 2.88 -5.15
CA LYS A 68 -15.67 3.83 -5.16
C LYS A 68 -16.49 3.76 -6.45
N GLN A 69 -15.82 3.73 -7.61
CA GLN A 69 -16.50 3.68 -8.91
C GLN A 69 -17.19 2.34 -9.16
N ALA A 70 -16.61 1.24 -8.69
CA ALA A 70 -17.22 -0.08 -8.76
C ALA A 70 -18.41 -0.22 -7.77
N GLU A 71 -18.33 0.37 -6.58
CA GLU A 71 -19.46 0.49 -5.65
C GLU A 71 -20.62 1.30 -6.25
N ALA A 72 -20.31 2.31 -7.08
CA ALA A 72 -21.28 3.06 -7.86
C ALA A 72 -21.87 2.28 -9.06
N GLY A 73 -21.49 1.02 -9.25
CA GLY A 73 -22.07 0.12 -10.26
C GLY A 73 -21.34 0.05 -11.60
N LYS A 74 -20.15 0.68 -11.73
CA LYS A 74 -19.33 0.62 -12.96
C LYS A 74 -18.47 -0.64 -13.02
N THR A 75 -18.07 -1.01 -14.23
CA THR A 75 -16.98 -1.96 -14.48
C THR A 75 -15.67 -1.20 -14.60
N VAL A 76 -14.75 -1.43 -13.65
CA VAL A 76 -13.50 -0.67 -13.51
C VAL A 76 -12.30 -1.59 -13.70
N ALA A 77 -11.46 -1.30 -14.68
CA ALA A 77 -10.17 -1.95 -14.85
C ALA A 77 -9.06 -1.18 -14.12
N VAL A 78 -8.42 -1.85 -13.17
CA VAL A 78 -7.22 -1.37 -12.49
C VAL A 78 -6.01 -2.05 -13.11
N ILE A 79 -5.24 -1.32 -13.92
CA ILE A 79 -4.16 -1.90 -14.73
C ILE A 79 -2.81 -1.90 -14.00
N SER A 80 -2.06 -2.98 -14.14
CA SER A 80 -0.70 -3.17 -13.63
C SER A 80 0.20 -3.76 -14.72
N SER A 81 1.43 -3.26 -14.86
CA SER A 81 2.42 -3.89 -15.75
C SER A 81 2.90 -5.21 -15.16
N GLY A 82 3.20 -6.18 -16.01
CA GLY A 82 3.53 -7.53 -15.57
C GLY A 82 2.29 -8.24 -15.06
N ASP A 83 2.36 -8.73 -13.82
CA ASP A 83 1.23 -9.36 -13.14
C ASP A 83 0.69 -8.46 -12.02
N ALA A 84 -0.63 -8.39 -11.85
CA ALA A 84 -1.25 -7.54 -10.84
C ALA A 84 -0.96 -7.98 -9.40
N GLY A 85 -0.64 -9.25 -9.18
CA GLY A 85 -0.24 -9.83 -7.89
C GLY A 85 1.25 -9.72 -7.58
N VAL A 86 2.10 -9.33 -8.54
CA VAL A 86 3.55 -9.20 -8.34
C VAL A 86 3.94 -7.74 -8.25
N TYR A 87 4.01 -7.20 -7.03
CA TYR A 87 4.29 -5.77 -6.76
C TYR A 87 3.34 -4.81 -7.50
N GLY A 88 2.12 -5.29 -7.82
CA GLY A 88 1.08 -4.57 -8.54
C GLY A 88 -0.07 -4.14 -7.64
N MET A 89 -1.24 -3.86 -8.24
CA MET A 89 -2.38 -3.27 -7.55
C MET A 89 -3.29 -4.28 -6.83
N ALA A 90 -3.16 -5.60 -7.06
CA ALA A 90 -4.14 -6.57 -6.55
C ALA A 90 -4.21 -6.59 -5.01
N GLY A 91 -3.06 -6.66 -4.34
CA GLY A 91 -3.00 -6.64 -2.87
C GLY A 91 -3.63 -5.38 -2.28
N LEU A 92 -3.24 -4.21 -2.79
CA LEU A 92 -3.75 -2.92 -2.33
C LEU A 92 -5.26 -2.76 -2.57
N VAL A 93 -5.80 -3.25 -3.70
CA VAL A 93 -7.25 -3.21 -3.95
C VAL A 93 -7.99 -4.09 -2.94
N TYR A 94 -7.47 -5.27 -2.60
CA TYR A 94 -8.04 -6.10 -1.54
C TYR A 94 -7.96 -5.42 -0.17
N GLU A 95 -6.82 -4.82 0.20
CA GLU A 95 -6.67 -4.09 1.46
C GLU A 95 -7.72 -2.97 1.60
N VAL A 96 -7.89 -2.15 0.56
CA VAL A 96 -8.91 -1.09 0.56
C VAL A 96 -10.33 -1.65 0.68
N LEU A 97 -10.63 -2.78 0.03
CA LEU A 97 -11.93 -3.44 0.16
C LEU A 97 -12.16 -3.98 1.58
N ILE A 98 -11.15 -4.62 2.18
CA ILE A 98 -11.22 -5.18 3.54
C ILE A 98 -11.46 -4.07 4.57
N GLU A 99 -10.72 -2.97 4.48
CA GLU A 99 -10.90 -1.79 5.34
C GLU A 99 -12.31 -1.18 5.21
N LYS A 100 -12.96 -1.34 4.05
CA LYS A 100 -14.36 -0.94 3.81
C LYS A 100 -15.40 -1.99 4.23
N GLY A 101 -14.99 -3.11 4.85
CA GLY A 101 -15.89 -4.18 5.27
C GLY A 101 -16.45 -5.02 4.11
N TRP A 102 -15.75 -5.09 2.98
CA TRP A 102 -16.15 -5.89 1.82
C TRP A 102 -16.32 -7.37 2.18
N LYS A 103 -17.38 -7.97 1.66
CA LYS A 103 -17.62 -9.42 1.70
C LYS A 103 -17.73 -9.94 0.28
N LYS A 104 -17.09 -11.07 -0.01
CA LYS A 104 -17.01 -11.64 -1.36
C LYS A 104 -18.38 -11.93 -1.97
N GLU A 105 -19.36 -12.37 -1.16
CA GLU A 105 -20.69 -12.79 -1.62
C GLU A 105 -21.61 -11.60 -1.91
N THR A 106 -21.50 -10.53 -1.10
CA THR A 106 -22.45 -9.41 -1.13
C THR A 106 -21.88 -8.15 -1.78
N GLY A 107 -20.57 -7.96 -1.71
CA GLY A 107 -19.86 -6.78 -2.20
C GLY A 107 -19.71 -6.73 -3.72
N VAL A 108 -18.84 -5.80 -4.17
CA VAL A 108 -18.41 -5.63 -5.55
C VAL A 108 -17.73 -6.92 -6.03
N GLU A 109 -18.04 -7.35 -7.27
CA GLU A 109 -17.36 -8.48 -7.89
C GLU A 109 -15.91 -8.09 -8.19
N LEU A 110 -14.94 -8.94 -7.83
CA LEU A 110 -13.52 -8.69 -8.11
C LEU A 110 -12.91 -9.90 -8.81
N GLU A 111 -12.23 -9.63 -9.92
CA GLU A 111 -11.48 -10.61 -10.71
C GLU A 111 -10.04 -10.12 -10.90
N VAL A 112 -9.07 -10.93 -10.48
CA VAL A 112 -7.65 -10.68 -10.77
C VAL A 112 -7.28 -11.42 -12.05
N ILE A 113 -6.82 -10.69 -13.06
CA ILE A 113 -6.47 -11.23 -14.37
C ILE A 113 -4.94 -11.32 -14.46
N PRO A 114 -4.39 -12.53 -14.70
CA PRO A 114 -2.96 -12.73 -14.68
C PRO A 114 -2.27 -12.12 -15.89
N GLY A 115 -1.04 -11.70 -15.69
CA GLY A 115 -0.15 -11.19 -16.73
C GLY A 115 1.25 -11.79 -16.65
N ILE A 116 2.01 -11.68 -17.74
CA ILE A 116 3.39 -12.18 -17.78
C ILE A 116 4.28 -11.24 -16.96
N SER A 117 4.63 -11.68 -15.75
CA SER A 117 5.48 -10.91 -14.83
C SER A 117 6.91 -10.71 -15.37
N ALA A 118 7.62 -9.70 -14.86
CA ALA A 118 8.93 -9.31 -15.38
C ALA A 118 9.97 -10.43 -15.32
N ILE A 119 9.88 -11.32 -14.33
CA ILE A 119 10.77 -12.48 -14.18
C ILE A 119 10.66 -13.40 -15.39
N ASN A 120 9.45 -13.69 -15.88
CA ASN A 120 9.24 -14.58 -17.01
C ASN A 120 9.56 -13.89 -18.33
N SER A 121 9.17 -12.62 -18.50
CA SER A 121 9.45 -11.86 -19.72
C SER A 121 10.95 -11.57 -19.89
N CYS A 122 11.67 -11.28 -18.81
CA CYS A 122 13.12 -11.09 -18.88
C CYS A 122 13.83 -12.43 -19.08
N ALA A 123 13.37 -13.50 -18.44
CA ALA A 123 13.95 -14.83 -18.62
C ALA A 123 13.87 -15.32 -20.07
N SER A 124 12.77 -15.07 -20.78
CA SER A 124 12.62 -15.48 -22.19
C SER A 124 13.57 -14.74 -23.13
N LEU A 125 14.03 -13.55 -22.77
CA LEU A 125 15.04 -12.78 -23.52
C LEU A 125 16.48 -13.21 -23.18
N LEU A 126 16.68 -13.81 -22.01
CA LEU A 126 18.00 -14.27 -21.54
C LEU A 126 18.30 -15.73 -21.92
N GLY A 127 17.26 -16.57 -22.10
CA GLY A 127 17.40 -18.00 -22.35
C GLY A 127 16.49 -18.82 -21.42
N ALA A 128 17.08 -19.53 -20.45
CA ALA A 128 16.36 -20.34 -19.47
C ALA A 128 16.90 -20.17 -18.03
N PRO A 129 17.04 -18.93 -17.51
CA PRO A 129 17.64 -18.71 -16.20
C PRO A 129 16.76 -19.17 -15.02
N VAL A 130 15.45 -19.29 -15.19
CA VAL A 130 14.48 -19.60 -14.10
C VAL A 130 13.90 -21.02 -14.19
N MET A 131 14.65 -21.97 -14.76
CA MET A 131 14.21 -23.37 -14.89
C MET A 131 14.22 -24.14 -13.56
N HIS A 132 15.07 -23.72 -12.62
CA HIS A 132 15.16 -24.24 -11.27
C HIS A 132 14.53 -23.25 -10.28
N ASP A 133 14.49 -23.63 -9.01
CA ASP A 133 13.96 -22.81 -7.92
C ASP A 133 14.49 -21.37 -7.99
N ALA A 134 13.53 -20.44 -8.05
CA ALA A 134 13.79 -19.02 -8.20
C ALA A 134 12.95 -18.22 -7.21
N CYS A 135 13.43 -17.03 -6.86
CA CYS A 135 12.70 -16.07 -6.03
C CYS A 135 12.69 -14.69 -6.68
N THR A 136 11.65 -13.91 -6.37
CA THR A 136 11.55 -12.50 -6.72
C THR A 136 11.74 -11.65 -5.47
N ILE A 137 12.58 -10.61 -5.56
CA ILE A 137 12.82 -9.70 -4.45
C ILE A 137 12.74 -8.26 -4.97
N SER A 138 11.86 -7.44 -4.41
CA SER A 138 11.87 -6.00 -4.67
C SER A 138 12.94 -5.33 -3.79
N LEU A 139 13.77 -4.47 -4.39
CA LEU A 139 14.73 -3.62 -3.68
C LEU A 139 14.15 -2.25 -3.30
N SER A 140 12.82 -2.14 -3.28
CA SER A 140 12.11 -0.94 -2.80
C SER A 140 11.90 -1.03 -1.29
N ASP A 141 12.55 -0.15 -0.55
CA ASP A 141 12.45 0.00 0.89
C ASP A 141 11.42 1.06 1.32
N HIS A 142 10.54 1.51 0.41
CA HIS A 142 9.53 2.53 0.70
C HIS A 142 8.46 2.06 1.71
N LEU A 143 8.05 0.79 1.62
CA LEU A 143 7.02 0.17 2.48
C LEU A 143 7.55 -1.10 3.16
N THR A 144 8.85 -1.37 3.06
CA THR A 144 9.47 -2.57 3.62
C THR A 144 10.81 -2.19 4.22
N PRO A 145 11.03 -2.38 5.54
CA PRO A 145 12.31 -2.09 6.17
C PRO A 145 13.47 -2.80 5.46
N TRP A 146 14.58 -2.09 5.26
CA TRP A 146 15.75 -2.62 4.56
C TRP A 146 16.29 -3.88 5.22
N GLU A 147 16.26 -3.96 6.55
CA GLU A 147 16.73 -5.12 7.32
C GLU A 147 15.98 -6.41 6.94
N LEU A 148 14.69 -6.29 6.63
CA LEU A 148 13.89 -7.42 6.15
C LEU A 148 14.24 -7.80 4.71
N ILE A 149 14.51 -6.81 3.85
CA ILE A 149 14.96 -7.04 2.47
C ILE A 149 16.32 -7.74 2.47
N GLU A 150 17.29 -7.25 3.25
CA GLU A 150 18.60 -7.87 3.45
C GLU A 150 18.48 -9.32 3.92
N LYS A 151 17.62 -9.59 4.92
CA LYS A 151 17.34 -10.96 5.38
C LYS A 151 16.83 -11.87 4.25
N ARG A 152 15.95 -11.36 3.38
CA ARG A 152 15.43 -12.14 2.23
C ARG A 152 16.52 -12.44 1.21
N ILE A 153 17.39 -11.46 0.91
CA ILE A 153 18.50 -11.64 -0.03
C ILE A 153 19.49 -12.67 0.52
N GLU A 154 19.87 -12.54 1.78
CA GLU A 154 20.80 -13.47 2.44
C GLU A 154 20.23 -14.90 2.47
N ALA A 155 18.94 -15.06 2.80
CA ALA A 155 18.27 -16.37 2.76
C ALA A 155 18.21 -16.97 1.36
N ALA A 156 17.88 -16.17 0.34
CA ALA A 156 17.87 -16.62 -1.05
C ALA A 156 19.26 -17.06 -1.53
N ALA A 157 20.31 -16.34 -1.10
CA ALA A 157 21.69 -16.66 -1.40
C ALA A 157 22.14 -17.95 -0.70
N GLN A 158 21.84 -18.11 0.58
CA GLN A 158 22.14 -19.32 1.37
C GLN A 158 21.47 -20.57 0.80
N ALA A 159 20.22 -20.44 0.34
CA ALA A 159 19.45 -21.54 -0.23
C ALA A 159 19.68 -21.76 -1.74
N ASP A 160 20.67 -21.09 -2.33
CA ASP A 160 21.06 -21.24 -3.74
C ASP A 160 19.94 -20.96 -4.77
N PHE A 161 18.98 -20.07 -4.47
CA PHE A 161 17.93 -19.69 -5.42
C PHE A 161 18.47 -18.82 -6.56
N VAL A 162 17.93 -18.99 -7.77
CA VAL A 162 18.01 -17.94 -8.79
C VAL A 162 17.23 -16.72 -8.26
N VAL A 163 17.79 -15.51 -8.41
CA VAL A 163 17.18 -14.30 -7.84
C VAL A 163 16.84 -13.31 -8.94
N ALA A 164 15.56 -12.92 -9.04
CA ALA A 164 15.13 -11.82 -9.89
C ALA A 164 14.84 -10.57 -9.04
N PHE A 165 15.68 -9.54 -9.15
CA PHE A 165 15.46 -8.27 -8.48
C PHE A 165 14.53 -7.35 -9.25
N TYR A 166 13.48 -6.92 -8.58
CA TYR A 166 12.54 -5.89 -9.02
C TYR A 166 12.90 -4.55 -8.39
N ASN A 167 12.52 -3.47 -9.08
CA ASN A 167 12.77 -2.10 -8.65
C ASN A 167 14.23 -1.88 -8.21
N PRO A 168 15.25 -2.38 -8.94
CA PRO A 168 16.60 -2.55 -8.40
C PRO A 168 17.29 -1.23 -8.06
N LYS A 169 16.97 -0.17 -8.81
CA LYS A 169 17.57 1.15 -8.64
C LYS A 169 16.61 2.25 -9.07
N SER A 170 16.65 3.40 -8.40
CA SER A 170 15.97 4.63 -8.81
C SER A 170 16.89 5.84 -8.61
N GLY A 171 16.44 7.03 -9.00
CA GLY A 171 17.21 8.26 -8.75
C GLY A 171 17.51 8.50 -7.26
N ARG A 172 16.65 8.03 -6.34
CA ARG A 172 16.83 8.14 -4.89
C ARG A 172 17.42 6.87 -4.26
N ARG A 173 17.07 5.69 -4.78
CA ARG A 173 17.49 4.37 -4.27
C ARG A 173 18.65 3.84 -5.10
N THR A 174 19.87 4.24 -4.76
CA THR A 174 21.09 3.91 -5.51
C THR A 174 21.97 2.84 -4.85
N ARG A 175 21.83 2.64 -3.54
CA ARG A 175 22.71 1.79 -2.73
C ARG A 175 22.21 0.34 -2.61
N GLN A 176 20.90 0.13 -2.70
CA GLN A 176 20.24 -1.16 -2.43
C GLN A 176 20.80 -2.29 -3.32
N ILE A 177 20.97 -2.03 -4.63
CA ILE A 177 21.56 -3.02 -5.55
C ILE A 177 23.03 -3.33 -5.24
N VAL A 178 23.78 -2.36 -4.70
CA VAL A 178 25.18 -2.54 -4.28
C VAL A 178 25.25 -3.45 -3.06
N GLU A 179 24.39 -3.24 -2.08
CA GLU A 179 24.30 -4.10 -0.91
C GLU A 179 23.80 -5.51 -1.27
N ALA A 180 22.84 -5.62 -2.18
CA ALA A 180 22.36 -6.91 -2.69
C ALA A 180 23.50 -7.71 -3.34
N GLN A 181 24.31 -7.08 -4.18
CA GLN A 181 25.51 -7.70 -4.76
C GLN A 181 26.49 -8.14 -3.68
N ARG A 182 26.80 -7.27 -2.70
CA ARG A 182 27.71 -7.57 -1.58
C ARG A 182 27.25 -8.79 -0.79
N ILE A 183 25.95 -8.93 -0.53
CA ILE A 183 25.37 -10.07 0.17
C ILE A 183 25.52 -11.35 -0.66
N LEU A 184 25.14 -11.31 -1.94
CA LEU A 184 25.23 -12.47 -2.83
C LEU A 184 26.66 -12.98 -2.99
N LEU A 185 27.65 -12.07 -3.06
CA LEU A 185 29.08 -12.41 -3.15
C LEU A 185 29.63 -13.18 -1.94
N LYS A 186 28.91 -13.21 -0.80
CA LYS A 186 29.30 -14.05 0.34
C LYS A 186 29.02 -15.55 0.09
N TYR A 187 28.06 -15.87 -0.77
CA TYR A 187 27.55 -17.23 -1.00
C TYR A 187 27.74 -17.73 -2.43
N ARG A 188 28.04 -16.82 -3.37
CA ARG A 188 28.14 -17.11 -4.80
C ARG A 188 29.52 -16.74 -5.35
N SER A 189 29.89 -17.40 -6.43
CA SER A 189 31.10 -17.02 -7.17
C SER A 189 30.96 -15.60 -7.73
N PRO A 190 32.02 -14.77 -7.73
CA PRO A 190 32.05 -13.52 -8.48
C PRO A 190 31.71 -13.70 -9.98
N ASP A 191 31.98 -14.89 -10.53
CA ASP A 191 31.72 -15.24 -11.93
C ASP A 191 30.29 -15.75 -12.19
N THR A 192 29.42 -15.79 -11.17
CA THR A 192 28.03 -16.24 -11.34
C THR A 192 27.32 -15.42 -12.43
N PRO A 193 26.68 -16.06 -13.43
CA PRO A 193 25.98 -15.36 -14.50
C PRO A 193 24.89 -14.40 -14.00
N VAL A 194 24.84 -13.21 -14.60
CA VAL A 194 23.81 -12.20 -14.35
C VAL A 194 23.28 -11.66 -15.67
N GLY A 195 21.96 -11.61 -15.81
CA GLY A 195 21.27 -10.93 -16.90
C GLY A 195 20.64 -9.63 -16.44
N LEU A 196 20.88 -8.53 -17.15
CA LEU A 196 20.20 -7.25 -16.95
C LEU A 196 19.29 -7.01 -18.13
N VAL A 197 17.99 -6.91 -17.90
CA VAL A 197 17.01 -6.69 -18.97
C VAL A 197 16.24 -5.41 -18.68
N LYS A 198 16.43 -4.42 -19.55
CA LYS A 198 15.79 -3.10 -19.46
C LYS A 198 14.68 -3.02 -20.49
N SER A 199 13.51 -2.55 -20.07
CA SER A 199 12.34 -2.32 -20.92
C SER A 199 11.93 -3.53 -21.79
N ALA A 200 11.96 -4.75 -21.23
CA ALA A 200 11.59 -5.99 -21.93
C ALA A 200 10.29 -5.82 -22.75
N TYR A 201 10.35 -6.19 -24.03
CA TYR A 201 9.30 -6.09 -25.04
C TYR A 201 8.73 -4.68 -25.24
N ARG A 202 9.59 -3.66 -25.19
CA ARG A 202 9.27 -2.25 -25.49
C ARG A 202 10.36 -1.62 -26.35
N ASP A 203 10.12 -0.43 -26.91
CA ASP A 203 11.00 0.25 -27.89
C ASP A 203 12.47 0.44 -27.46
N ARG A 204 12.75 0.49 -26.15
CA ARG A 204 14.10 0.67 -25.58
C ARG A 204 14.59 -0.58 -24.87
N GLU A 205 14.25 -1.74 -25.41
CA GLU A 205 14.75 -3.02 -24.92
C GLU A 205 16.28 -3.07 -25.00
N GLU A 206 16.89 -3.48 -23.90
CA GLU A 206 18.34 -3.68 -23.81
C GLU A 206 18.59 -4.89 -22.92
N VAL A 207 19.35 -5.85 -23.43
CA VAL A 207 19.73 -7.09 -22.75
C VAL A 207 21.25 -7.09 -22.58
N VAL A 208 21.70 -7.20 -21.34
CA VAL A 208 23.13 -7.26 -20.99
C VAL A 208 23.41 -8.56 -20.26
N MET A 209 24.35 -9.33 -20.80
CA MET A 209 24.90 -10.52 -20.17
C MET A 209 26.20 -10.16 -19.47
N THR A 210 26.26 -10.40 -18.16
CA THR A 210 27.39 -10.04 -17.29
C THR A 210 27.54 -11.06 -16.16
N ASN A 211 28.37 -10.78 -15.17
CA ASN A 211 28.59 -11.63 -14.01
C ASN A 211 28.30 -10.87 -12.71
N LEU A 212 28.24 -11.59 -11.58
CA LEU A 212 27.93 -11.01 -10.28
C LEU A 212 28.93 -9.94 -9.85
N LYS A 213 30.20 -10.04 -10.24
CA LYS A 213 31.23 -9.03 -9.94
C LYS A 213 31.04 -7.74 -10.73
N ASP A 214 30.78 -7.85 -12.03
CA ASP A 214 30.80 -6.75 -12.98
C ASP A 214 29.41 -6.15 -13.26
N MET A 215 28.34 -6.73 -12.70
CA MET A 215 26.96 -6.25 -12.93
C MET A 215 26.73 -4.77 -12.63
N LEU A 216 27.46 -4.20 -11.67
CA LEU A 216 27.34 -2.78 -11.30
C LEU A 216 28.06 -1.82 -12.26
N ASN A 217 28.86 -2.33 -13.20
CA ASN A 217 29.53 -1.54 -14.24
C ASN A 217 28.56 -1.17 -15.37
N HIS A 218 27.34 -1.71 -15.36
CA HIS A 218 26.32 -1.48 -16.37
C HIS A 218 25.19 -0.57 -15.85
N GLU A 219 24.41 0.00 -16.77
CA GLU A 219 23.29 0.85 -16.40
C GLU A 219 22.14 0.01 -15.81
N ILE A 220 21.81 0.27 -14.54
CA ILE A 220 20.65 -0.31 -13.85
C ILE A 220 19.72 0.82 -13.45
N GLY A 221 18.45 0.75 -13.88
CA GLY A 221 17.44 1.75 -13.60
C GLY A 221 16.11 1.16 -13.15
N MET A 222 15.08 2.01 -13.08
CA MET A 222 13.75 1.59 -12.62
C MET A 222 13.02 0.64 -13.58
N LEU A 223 13.43 0.63 -14.86
CA LEU A 223 12.89 -0.24 -15.91
C LEU A 223 13.74 -1.50 -16.15
N THR A 224 14.73 -1.75 -15.30
CA THR A 224 15.62 -2.90 -15.39
C THR A 224 15.17 -3.98 -14.41
N THR A 225 15.11 -5.23 -14.87
CA THR A 225 15.07 -6.42 -14.02
C THR A 225 16.46 -7.05 -14.02
N VAL A 226 16.96 -7.41 -12.84
CA VAL A 226 18.27 -8.07 -12.69
C VAL A 226 18.03 -9.53 -12.33
N VAL A 227 18.48 -10.46 -13.16
CA VAL A 227 18.38 -11.90 -12.94
C VAL A 227 19.75 -12.45 -12.59
N VAL A 228 19.94 -12.88 -11.35
CA VAL A 228 21.18 -13.49 -10.85
C VAL A 228 21.02 -15.00 -10.84
N GLY A 229 21.91 -15.69 -11.54
CA GLY A 229 21.93 -17.15 -11.60
C GLY A 229 22.22 -17.80 -10.25
N ASN A 230 21.93 -19.10 -10.17
CA ASN A 230 22.38 -19.94 -9.08
C ASN A 230 23.78 -20.54 -9.32
N SER A 231 24.26 -21.40 -8.41
CA SER A 231 25.58 -22.03 -8.50
C SER A 231 25.77 -22.92 -9.74
N SER A 232 24.67 -23.41 -10.33
CA SER A 232 24.65 -24.25 -11.53
C SER A 232 24.40 -23.50 -12.83
N THR A 233 24.14 -22.19 -12.76
CA THR A 233 23.84 -21.37 -13.92
C THR A 233 25.11 -21.11 -14.72
N PHE A 234 25.01 -21.20 -16.05
CA PHE A 234 26.12 -20.90 -16.96
C PHE A 234 25.63 -20.13 -18.19
N PHE A 235 26.58 -19.54 -18.92
CA PHE A 235 26.35 -18.99 -20.24
C PHE A 235 26.73 -20.00 -21.33
N TYR A 236 25.93 -20.09 -22.39
CA TYR A 236 26.22 -20.86 -23.59
C TYR A 236 25.61 -20.17 -24.80
N ASP A 237 26.44 -19.83 -25.78
CA ASP A 237 26.01 -19.18 -27.04
C ASP A 237 25.10 -17.95 -26.79
N ASP A 238 25.57 -17.03 -25.94
CA ASP A 238 24.83 -15.84 -25.49
C ASP A 238 23.50 -16.12 -24.76
N LEU A 239 23.26 -17.35 -24.32
CA LEU A 239 22.11 -17.72 -23.49
C LEU A 239 22.52 -17.98 -22.04
N MET A 240 21.73 -17.48 -21.10
CA MET A 240 21.83 -17.80 -19.67
C MET A 240 20.95 -19.00 -19.37
N ILE A 241 21.56 -20.08 -18.89
CA ILE A 241 20.88 -21.37 -18.71
C ILE A 241 21.09 -21.85 -17.28
N THR A 242 19.98 -22.12 -16.58
CA THR A 242 19.98 -22.83 -15.32
C THR A 242 19.48 -24.26 -15.56
N PRO A 243 20.28 -25.30 -15.35
CA PRO A 243 19.82 -26.67 -15.56
C PRO A 243 18.72 -27.10 -14.59
N ARG A 244 17.73 -27.85 -15.09
CA ARG A 244 16.77 -28.57 -14.23
C ARG A 244 17.38 -29.77 -13.48
N GLY A 245 18.57 -30.22 -13.90
CA GLY A 245 19.25 -31.39 -13.33
C GLY A 245 19.05 -32.71 -14.09
N TYR A 246 18.53 -32.68 -15.33
CA TYR A 246 18.30 -33.90 -16.13
C TYR A 246 19.55 -34.79 -16.29
N GLN A 247 20.75 -34.20 -16.41
CA GLN A 247 21.98 -34.96 -16.58
C GLN A 247 22.30 -35.92 -15.42
N ARG A 248 21.63 -35.78 -14.27
CA ARG A 248 21.73 -36.75 -13.16
C ARG A 248 21.16 -38.14 -13.51
N LYS A 249 20.26 -38.23 -14.50
CA LYS A 249 19.59 -39.47 -14.92
C LYS A 249 19.64 -39.76 -16.42
N TYR A 250 19.79 -38.72 -17.23
CA TYR A 250 19.64 -38.78 -18.68
C TYR A 250 20.95 -38.42 -19.37
N THR A 251 21.22 -39.08 -20.49
CA THR A 251 22.27 -38.69 -21.43
C THR A 251 21.63 -37.93 -22.58
N LEU A 252 21.64 -36.59 -22.52
CA LEU A 252 20.78 -35.74 -23.36
C LEU A 252 21.02 -35.85 -24.88
N ASN A 253 22.19 -36.32 -25.30
CA ASN A 253 22.55 -36.49 -26.71
C ASN A 253 22.37 -37.93 -27.24
N GLN A 254 21.73 -38.82 -26.47
CA GLN A 254 21.50 -40.21 -26.85
C GLN A 254 20.01 -40.52 -26.99
N THR A 255 19.62 -41.22 -28.05
CA THR A 255 18.23 -41.72 -28.19
C THR A 255 17.94 -42.83 -27.20
N GLU A 256 18.88 -43.77 -27.05
CA GLU A 256 18.79 -44.82 -26.03
C GLU A 256 19.32 -44.30 -24.70
N GLN A 257 18.46 -44.30 -23.68
CA GLN A 257 18.79 -43.78 -22.35
C GLN A 257 19.27 -44.92 -21.44
N PRO A 258 20.20 -44.64 -20.50
CA PRO A 258 20.75 -45.68 -19.61
C PRO A 258 19.68 -46.32 -18.73
N LEU A 259 18.64 -45.56 -18.37
CA LEU A 259 17.50 -46.04 -17.60
C LEU A 259 16.25 -46.17 -18.49
N ARG A 260 15.68 -47.39 -18.50
CA ARG A 260 14.34 -47.63 -19.08
C ARG A 260 13.29 -46.82 -18.31
N PRO A 261 12.14 -46.44 -18.91
CA PRO A 261 11.13 -45.61 -18.24
C PRO A 261 10.74 -46.09 -16.83
N HIS A 262 10.55 -47.39 -16.63
CA HIS A 262 10.20 -47.98 -15.33
C HIS A 262 11.35 -48.00 -14.29
N GLN A 263 12.60 -47.75 -14.72
CA GLN A 263 13.77 -47.67 -13.83
C GLN A 263 14.02 -46.25 -13.32
N ARG A 264 13.46 -45.22 -13.98
CA ARG A 264 13.78 -43.80 -13.70
C ARG A 264 13.19 -43.27 -12.40
N LEU A 265 12.13 -43.92 -11.88
CA LEU A 265 11.44 -43.59 -10.64
C LEU A 265 11.79 -44.58 -9.51
N ARG A 266 12.84 -45.39 -9.70
CA ARG A 266 13.31 -46.28 -8.63
C ARG A 266 14.20 -45.49 -7.68
N LYS A 267 14.17 -45.88 -6.41
CA LYS A 267 14.93 -45.27 -5.32
C LYS A 267 16.42 -45.10 -5.64
N GLU A 268 17.02 -46.08 -6.31
CA GLU A 268 18.45 -46.06 -6.66
C GLU A 268 18.79 -44.99 -7.70
N ALA A 269 17.81 -44.56 -8.51
CA ALA A 269 17.97 -43.50 -9.50
C ALA A 269 17.64 -42.10 -8.93
N GLU A 270 17.11 -42.03 -7.71
CA GLU A 270 16.71 -40.79 -7.02
C GLU A 270 17.21 -40.76 -5.56
N PRO A 271 18.52 -40.93 -5.29
CA PRO A 271 19.05 -40.95 -3.92
C PRO A 271 18.83 -39.64 -3.14
N TRP A 272 18.49 -38.55 -3.85
CA TRP A 272 18.18 -37.24 -3.28
C TRP A 272 16.68 -37.05 -2.96
N ALA A 273 15.83 -38.03 -3.25
CA ALA A 273 14.40 -37.93 -2.92
C ALA A 273 14.19 -38.02 -1.41
N LEU A 274 13.20 -37.26 -0.91
CA LEU A 274 12.91 -37.13 0.52
C LEU A 274 12.67 -38.49 1.21
N ASP A 275 12.04 -39.43 0.51
CA ASP A 275 11.75 -40.78 1.00
C ASP A 275 13.01 -41.67 1.14
N GLN A 276 14.18 -41.20 0.69
CA GLN A 276 15.47 -41.85 0.91
C GLN A 276 16.23 -41.26 2.10
N GLU A 277 15.91 -40.04 2.55
CA GLU A 277 16.64 -39.39 3.64
C GLU A 277 16.48 -40.12 4.97
N GLU A 278 15.33 -40.76 5.23
CA GLU A 278 15.13 -41.55 6.45
C GLU A 278 16.08 -42.77 6.51
N ALA A 279 16.36 -43.40 5.36
CA ALA A 279 17.33 -44.50 5.29
C ALA A 279 18.77 -44.02 5.51
N VAL A 280 19.11 -42.82 5.04
CA VAL A 280 20.44 -42.22 5.26
C VAL A 280 20.60 -41.77 6.71
N LYS A 281 19.58 -41.12 7.30
CA LYS A 281 19.56 -40.70 8.70
C LYS A 281 19.58 -41.89 9.67
N GLN A 282 19.00 -43.05 9.33
CA GLN A 282 19.11 -44.27 10.13
C GLN A 282 20.51 -44.89 10.13
N SER A 283 21.31 -44.70 9.07
CA SER A 283 22.70 -45.17 9.01
C SER A 283 23.70 -44.23 9.71
N ALA A 284 23.39 -42.93 9.78
CA ALA A 284 24.20 -41.93 10.48
C ALA A 284 23.84 -41.77 11.97
N SER A 285 22.60 -42.07 12.37
CA SER A 285 22.12 -41.97 13.77
C SER A 285 22.53 -43.13 14.68
N ALA A 286 23.21 -44.16 14.16
CA ALA A 286 23.77 -45.25 14.98
C ALA A 286 24.94 -44.81 15.91
N ILE A 287 25.35 -43.54 15.87
CA ILE A 287 26.44 -42.97 16.70
C ILE A 287 25.92 -41.90 17.70
N GLU A 288 24.67 -41.44 17.60
CA GLU A 288 24.11 -40.43 18.51
C GLU A 288 22.66 -40.76 18.90
N ALA A 289 22.48 -41.66 19.88
CA ALA A 289 21.17 -41.98 20.44
C ALA A 289 21.23 -42.05 21.98
N VAL A 290 21.12 -40.88 22.62
CA VAL A 290 20.74 -40.75 24.03
C VAL A 290 19.81 -39.53 24.16
N GLN A 291 18.62 -39.75 24.73
CA GLN A 291 17.62 -38.79 25.24
C GLN A 291 16.63 -38.14 24.25
N ASN A 292 15.44 -38.74 24.09
CA ASN A 292 14.19 -38.27 24.69
C ASN A 292 12.96 -38.92 24.02
N THR A 293 12.34 -39.87 24.70
CA THR A 293 11.03 -40.43 24.38
C THR A 293 10.04 -40.03 25.47
N ARG A 294 9.07 -39.17 25.14
CA ARG A 294 7.81 -38.96 25.86
C ARG A 294 6.97 -37.91 25.12
N GLU A 295 6.12 -38.34 24.19
CA GLU A 295 4.93 -37.58 23.72
C GLU A 295 4.12 -38.40 22.68
N GLU A 296 3.66 -39.61 23.03
CA GLU A 296 2.86 -40.47 22.13
C GLU A 296 1.36 -40.50 22.42
N THR A 297 0.88 -39.79 23.45
CA THR A 297 -0.54 -39.86 23.88
C THR A 297 -1.43 -38.72 23.41
N ALA A 298 -0.89 -37.65 22.79
CA ALA A 298 -1.67 -36.54 22.25
C ALA A 298 -2.18 -36.78 20.81
N ALA A 299 -1.49 -37.63 20.04
CA ALA A 299 -1.75 -37.84 18.61
C ALA A 299 -3.07 -38.58 18.33
N SER A 300 -3.48 -39.52 19.18
CA SER A 300 -4.65 -40.37 18.93
C SER A 300 -5.99 -39.63 19.07
N ARG A 301 -6.07 -38.63 19.96
CA ARG A 301 -7.28 -37.81 20.14
C ARG A 301 -7.44 -36.78 19.02
N ALA A 302 -6.36 -36.12 18.61
CA ALA A 302 -6.39 -35.17 17.50
C ALA A 302 -6.80 -35.85 16.18
N LEU A 303 -6.26 -37.05 15.90
CA LEU A 303 -6.65 -37.87 14.74
C LEU A 303 -8.12 -38.30 14.79
N ALA A 304 -8.66 -38.60 15.98
CA ALA A 304 -10.07 -38.96 16.14
C ALA A 304 -11.02 -37.77 15.97
N GLU A 305 -10.63 -36.57 16.41
CA GLU A 305 -11.39 -35.32 16.24
C GLU A 305 -11.38 -34.86 14.77
N GLU A 306 -10.24 -35.01 14.06
CA GLU A 306 -10.10 -34.71 12.63
C GLU A 306 -10.93 -35.68 11.76
N ALA A 307 -10.93 -36.99 12.09
CA ALA A 307 -11.78 -37.98 11.43
C ALA A 307 -13.29 -37.72 11.67
N LEU A 308 -13.65 -37.24 12.86
CA LEU A 308 -15.04 -36.88 13.19
C LEU A 308 -15.52 -35.64 12.42
N GLN A 309 -14.66 -34.61 12.26
CA GLN A 309 -14.95 -33.44 11.41
C GLN A 309 -15.12 -33.83 9.94
N ALA A 310 -14.27 -34.72 9.41
CA ALA A 310 -14.38 -35.21 8.04
C ALA A 310 -15.69 -35.99 7.77
N ILE A 311 -16.24 -36.68 8.78
CA ILE A 311 -17.52 -37.42 8.68
C ILE A 311 -18.74 -36.49 8.79
N LEU A 312 -18.64 -35.40 9.57
CA LEU A 312 -19.76 -34.49 9.83
C LEU A 312 -20.04 -33.48 8.70
N GLY A 313 -19.28 -33.51 7.60
CA GLY A 313 -19.54 -32.68 6.42
C GLY A 313 -19.27 -31.19 6.61
N GLU A 314 -18.67 -30.80 7.73
CA GLU A 314 -18.09 -29.48 7.90
C GLU A 314 -16.79 -29.46 7.11
N SER A 315 -16.88 -29.01 5.85
CA SER A 315 -15.69 -28.58 5.11
C SER A 315 -15.06 -27.45 5.91
N THR A 316 -14.11 -27.79 6.77
CA THR A 316 -13.15 -26.83 7.30
C THR A 316 -12.42 -26.31 6.09
N SER A 317 -12.81 -25.12 5.64
CA SER A 317 -12.00 -24.31 4.75
C SER A 317 -10.62 -24.27 5.41
N ALA A 318 -9.65 -24.98 4.85
CA ALA A 318 -8.26 -25.04 5.32
C ALA A 318 -7.52 -23.69 5.16
N VAL A 319 -8.28 -22.60 5.09
CA VAL A 319 -7.77 -21.23 5.05
C VAL A 319 -7.37 -20.86 6.47
N VAL A 320 -6.07 -20.88 6.71
CA VAL A 320 -5.47 -20.34 7.93
C VAL A 320 -5.74 -18.82 7.94
N HIS A 321 -6.66 -18.37 8.80
CA HIS A 321 -6.85 -16.94 9.08
C HIS A 321 -5.70 -16.46 9.97
N GLN A 322 -4.64 -15.92 9.36
CA GLN A 322 -3.63 -15.19 10.11
C GLN A 322 -4.23 -13.85 10.55
N PRO A 323 -4.15 -13.48 11.84
CA PRO A 323 -4.55 -12.15 12.27
C PRO A 323 -3.68 -11.12 11.54
N ILE A 324 -4.33 -10.17 10.86
CA ILE A 324 -3.66 -9.06 10.21
C ILE A 324 -3.43 -8.02 11.30
N GLU A 325 -2.19 -7.90 11.78
CA GLU A 325 -1.78 -6.74 12.56
C GLU A 325 -1.62 -5.56 11.58
N SER A 326 -2.45 -4.54 11.74
CA SER A 326 -2.31 -3.26 11.03
C SER A 326 -1.92 -2.16 12.01
N ILE A 327 -1.39 -1.06 11.49
CA ILE A 327 -1.13 0.13 12.29
C ILE A 327 -2.46 0.88 12.41
N PHE A 328 -3.10 0.79 13.58
CA PHE A 328 -4.29 1.55 13.88
C PHE A 328 -3.91 3.00 14.23
N GLU A 329 -4.43 3.96 13.48
CA GLU A 329 -4.20 5.39 13.71
C GLU A 329 -5.45 6.06 14.27
N VAL A 330 -5.32 6.79 15.38
CA VAL A 330 -6.43 7.57 15.97
C VAL A 330 -5.90 8.87 16.54
N ALA A 331 -6.60 9.97 16.31
CA ALA A 331 -6.32 11.22 16.99
C ALA A 331 -7.14 11.32 18.28
N VAL A 332 -6.48 11.72 19.36
CA VAL A 332 -7.07 11.84 20.68
C VAL A 332 -6.90 13.25 21.23
N SER A 333 -7.96 13.76 21.84
CA SER A 333 -7.98 15.05 22.50
C SER A 333 -8.70 14.94 23.85
N PRO A 334 -8.21 15.58 24.93
CA PRO A 334 -8.88 15.55 26.23
C PRO A 334 -10.18 16.38 26.26
N GLY A 335 -10.47 17.14 25.20
CA GLY A 335 -11.69 17.91 25.02
C GLY A 335 -11.71 18.66 23.68
N LEU A 336 -12.82 19.32 23.37
CA LEU A 336 -12.96 20.16 22.17
C LEU A 336 -12.38 21.57 22.38
N ALA A 337 -12.61 22.13 23.57
CA ALA A 337 -11.98 23.32 24.10
C ALA A 337 -11.39 23.01 25.49
N ASN A 338 -10.51 23.87 25.99
CA ASN A 338 -9.86 23.71 27.30
C ASN A 338 -9.15 22.34 27.43
N LYS A 339 -8.33 21.97 26.43
CA LYS A 339 -7.63 20.66 26.34
C LYS A 339 -6.61 20.37 27.47
N LYS A 340 -7.09 20.20 28.70
CA LYS A 340 -6.31 19.83 29.88
C LYS A 340 -6.44 18.32 30.12
N PHE A 341 -5.33 17.60 30.14
CA PHE A 341 -5.32 16.18 30.45
C PHE A 341 -5.46 15.92 31.95
N THR A 342 -6.25 14.92 32.32
CA THR A 342 -6.25 14.36 33.68
C THR A 342 -5.11 13.35 33.86
N PRO A 343 -4.66 13.07 35.09
CA PRO A 343 -3.70 12.01 35.34
C PRO A 343 -4.16 10.63 34.83
N VAL A 344 -5.46 10.33 34.97
CA VAL A 344 -6.05 9.08 34.45
C VAL A 344 -5.92 8.98 32.94
N GLN A 345 -6.27 10.06 32.22
CA GLN A 345 -6.11 10.15 30.78
C GLN A 345 -4.67 9.91 30.32
N MET A 346 -3.68 10.53 30.98
CA MET A 346 -2.27 10.33 30.64
C MET A 346 -1.82 8.88 30.83
N THR A 347 -2.22 8.24 31.94
CA THR A 347 -1.90 6.82 32.17
C THR A 347 -2.57 5.92 31.13
N THR A 348 -3.85 6.15 30.82
CA THR A 348 -4.57 5.38 29.80
C THR A 348 -3.90 5.49 28.42
N LEU A 349 -3.40 6.66 28.02
CA LEU A 349 -2.67 6.80 26.76
C LEU A 349 -1.42 5.93 26.72
N ALA A 350 -0.60 5.96 27.77
CA ALA A 350 0.62 5.16 27.84
C ALA A 350 0.32 3.65 27.78
N GLU A 351 -0.71 3.19 28.51
CA GLU A 351 -1.13 1.79 28.51
C GLU A 351 -1.69 1.31 27.17
N VAL A 352 -2.48 2.15 26.49
CA VAL A 352 -3.12 1.81 25.23
C VAL A 352 -2.11 1.75 24.07
N VAL A 353 -1.15 2.67 24.05
CA VAL A 353 -0.12 2.73 23.00
C VAL A 353 0.89 1.59 23.14
N GLY A 354 1.27 1.27 24.38
CA GLY A 354 2.26 0.24 24.69
C GLY A 354 3.65 0.52 24.12
N GLU A 355 4.54 -0.46 24.23
CA GLU A 355 5.97 -0.34 23.86
C GLU A 355 6.21 -0.28 22.34
N LYS A 356 5.26 -0.74 21.53
CA LYS A 356 5.38 -0.81 20.06
C LYS A 356 4.68 0.34 19.33
N GLY A 357 3.80 1.07 20.00
CA GLY A 357 3.08 2.18 19.41
C GLY A 357 3.85 3.50 19.52
N THR A 358 3.33 4.53 18.86
CA THR A 358 3.86 5.89 18.93
C THR A 358 2.78 6.88 19.33
N MET A 359 3.20 7.95 20.01
CA MET A 359 2.39 9.13 20.31
C MET A 359 3.05 10.36 19.69
N GLU A 360 2.35 11.04 18.79
CA GLU A 360 2.84 12.24 18.11
C GLU A 360 1.93 13.42 18.44
N TYR A 361 2.50 14.51 18.97
CA TYR A 361 1.77 15.77 19.09
C TYR A 361 1.76 16.49 17.75
N THR A 362 0.58 16.72 17.18
CA THR A 362 0.45 17.26 15.81
C THR A 362 0.29 18.78 15.81
N PRO A 363 0.55 19.46 14.67
CA PRO A 363 0.25 20.89 14.49
C PRO A 363 -1.22 21.27 14.69
N ASP A 364 -2.13 20.29 14.73
CA ASP A 364 -3.57 20.46 14.89
C ASP A 364 -4.01 20.43 16.37
N HIS A 365 -3.05 20.47 17.30
CA HIS A 365 -3.29 20.46 18.74
C HIS A 365 -4.06 19.22 19.22
N GLN A 366 -3.68 18.06 18.69
CA GLN A 366 -4.16 16.74 19.07
C GLN A 366 -2.98 15.77 19.19
N ILE A 367 -3.17 14.66 19.89
CA ILE A 367 -2.18 13.59 19.94
C ILE A 367 -2.62 12.52 18.93
N LYS A 368 -1.78 12.22 17.94
CA LYS A 368 -1.97 11.09 17.04
C LYS A 368 -1.33 9.86 17.67
N LEU A 369 -2.10 8.79 17.81
CA LEU A 369 -1.63 7.47 18.23
C LEU A 369 -1.45 6.60 16.99
N GLN A 370 -0.36 5.85 16.91
CA GLN A 370 -0.17 4.78 15.93
C GLN A 370 0.13 3.48 16.68
N ILE A 371 -0.76 2.50 16.61
CA ILE A 371 -0.71 1.30 17.46
C ILE A 371 -0.79 0.05 16.58
N PRO A 372 0.27 -0.77 16.51
CA PRO A 372 0.20 -2.08 15.87
C PRO A 372 -0.77 -2.99 16.63
N THR A 373 -1.89 -3.36 16.03
CA THR A 373 -2.94 -4.13 16.69
C THR A 373 -3.79 -4.94 15.70
N ALA A 374 -4.36 -6.04 16.15
CA ALA A 374 -5.42 -6.76 15.45
C ALA A 374 -6.83 -6.45 16.05
N HIS A 375 -6.89 -5.62 17.10
CA HIS A 375 -8.10 -5.35 17.88
C HIS A 375 -8.29 -3.84 18.14
N PRO A 376 -8.55 -3.02 17.10
CA PRO A 376 -8.72 -1.57 17.23
C PRO A 376 -9.92 -1.19 18.12
N ASP A 377 -10.98 -2.00 18.13
CA ASP A 377 -12.18 -1.74 18.95
C ASP A 377 -11.87 -1.66 20.45
N MET A 378 -11.00 -2.56 20.95
CA MET A 378 -10.58 -2.56 22.36
C MET A 378 -9.81 -1.29 22.74
N ILE A 379 -9.08 -0.71 21.79
CA ILE A 379 -8.35 0.55 21.98
C ILE A 379 -9.34 1.71 22.06
N ILE A 380 -10.29 1.78 21.13
CA ILE A 380 -11.34 2.80 21.09
C ILE A 380 -12.14 2.79 22.40
N GLU A 381 -12.59 1.61 22.86
CA GLU A 381 -13.36 1.47 24.10
C GLU A 381 -12.59 2.01 25.33
N LYS A 382 -11.31 1.66 25.47
CA LYS A 382 -10.47 2.14 26.57
C LYS A 382 -10.31 3.66 26.55
N LEU A 383 -10.08 4.25 25.39
CA LEU A 383 -9.90 5.69 25.25
C LEU A 383 -11.21 6.45 25.51
N GLN A 384 -12.35 5.93 25.02
CA GLN A 384 -13.67 6.49 25.31
C GLN A 384 -14.01 6.40 26.81
N ALA A 385 -13.67 5.30 27.48
CA ALA A 385 -13.85 5.16 28.92
C ALA A 385 -13.04 6.19 29.73
N ALA A 386 -11.88 6.61 29.22
CA ALA A 386 -11.08 7.71 29.78
C ALA A 386 -11.57 9.11 29.34
N SER A 387 -12.75 9.20 28.73
CA SER A 387 -13.39 10.45 28.27
C SER A 387 -12.55 11.24 27.25
N PHE A 388 -11.83 10.55 26.36
CA PHE A 388 -11.19 11.19 25.22
C PHE A 388 -12.18 11.48 24.09
N LEU A 389 -12.03 12.63 23.45
CA LEU A 389 -12.59 12.87 22.12
C LEU A 389 -11.68 12.16 21.12
N LEU A 390 -12.27 11.24 20.34
CA LEU A 390 -11.59 10.50 19.30
C LEU A 390 -11.95 11.07 17.93
N SER A 391 -10.98 11.08 17.02
CA SER A 391 -11.22 11.41 15.62
C SER A 391 -10.38 10.51 14.71
N PRO A 392 -10.93 10.10 13.55
CA PRO A 392 -10.14 9.41 12.55
C PRO A 392 -8.99 10.30 12.07
N VAL A 393 -7.89 9.68 11.65
CA VAL A 393 -6.75 10.37 11.04
C VAL A 393 -6.85 10.28 9.52
N GLY A 394 -6.58 11.37 8.82
CA GLY A 394 -6.55 11.40 7.36
C GLY A 394 -7.30 12.58 6.76
N ASP A 395 -7.89 12.37 5.58
CA ASP A 395 -8.65 13.38 4.85
C ASP A 395 -10.07 13.50 5.43
N VAL A 396 -10.17 14.02 6.65
CA VAL A 396 -11.42 14.17 7.40
C VAL A 396 -11.64 15.60 7.88
N PHE A 397 -12.86 15.91 8.29
CA PHE A 397 -13.20 17.17 8.93
C PHE A 397 -12.80 17.19 10.41
N THR A 398 -12.05 18.22 10.80
CA THR A 398 -11.59 18.41 12.19
C THR A 398 -11.84 19.84 12.68
N ILE A 399 -12.02 20.00 13.99
CA ILE A 399 -12.28 21.29 14.63
C ILE A 399 -11.14 21.65 15.57
N LYS A 400 -10.71 22.91 15.48
CA LYS A 400 -9.64 23.51 16.27
C LYS A 400 -10.18 24.73 17.01
N ALA A 401 -10.39 24.61 18.33
CA ALA A 401 -10.98 25.66 19.17
C ALA A 401 -10.06 26.14 20.31
N CYS A 402 -10.33 27.35 20.83
CA CYS A 402 -9.49 27.99 21.84
C CYS A 402 -9.21 27.15 23.11
N ASP A 403 -7.92 26.96 23.45
CA ASP A 403 -7.51 26.21 24.65
C ASP A 403 -6.95 27.03 25.82
N PHE A 404 -6.41 28.23 25.57
CA PHE A 404 -5.48 28.87 26.52
C PHE A 404 -6.12 29.80 27.57
N CYS A 405 -7.13 30.60 27.21
CA CYS A 405 -7.72 31.63 28.10
C CYS A 405 -9.19 31.36 28.39
N ASP A 406 -9.74 31.72 29.54
CA ASP A 406 -11.17 31.45 29.81
C ASP A 406 -12.10 32.42 29.05
N GLY A 407 -11.64 33.65 28.72
CA GLY A 407 -12.22 34.58 27.73
C GLY A 407 -13.75 34.78 27.73
N GLU A 408 -14.28 35.31 26.62
CA GLU A 408 -15.72 35.29 26.28
C GLU A 408 -16.07 33.96 25.56
N LYS A 409 -15.48 32.84 25.99
CA LYS A 409 -15.62 31.56 25.29
C LYS A 409 -17.02 30.95 25.40
N SER A 410 -17.76 31.28 26.47
CA SER A 410 -18.99 30.59 26.85
C SER A 410 -20.00 30.51 25.72
N ASP A 411 -20.07 31.54 24.89
CA ASP A 411 -21.11 31.67 23.88
C ASP A 411 -20.75 30.95 22.59
N ALA A 412 -19.45 30.74 22.32
CA ALA A 412 -18.99 30.04 21.12
C ALA A 412 -18.88 28.50 21.30
N ILE A 413 -18.68 28.02 22.53
CA ILE A 413 -18.48 26.59 22.83
C ILE A 413 -19.69 25.72 22.41
N PRO A 414 -20.96 26.08 22.71
CA PRO A 414 -22.10 25.23 22.35
C PRO A 414 -22.22 24.96 20.85
N HIS A 415 -21.97 25.98 20.01
CA HIS A 415 -22.00 25.84 18.55
C HIS A 415 -20.83 24.97 18.05
N THR A 416 -19.69 25.07 18.71
CA THR A 416 -18.50 24.24 18.43
C THR A 416 -18.79 22.77 18.72
N GLU A 417 -19.39 22.47 19.87
CA GLU A 417 -19.79 21.12 20.27
C GLU A 417 -20.83 20.52 19.33
N GLU A 418 -21.81 21.32 18.90
CA GLU A 418 -22.81 20.87 17.93
C GLU A 418 -22.19 20.54 16.57
N LEU A 419 -21.26 21.37 16.06
CA LEU A 419 -20.52 21.07 14.82
C LEU A 419 -19.66 19.81 14.94
N GLN A 420 -18.98 19.62 16.08
CA GLN A 420 -18.20 18.41 16.33
C GLN A 420 -19.09 17.16 16.32
N LYS A 421 -20.27 17.25 16.93
CA LYS A 421 -21.23 16.14 16.99
C LYS A 421 -21.83 15.80 15.64
N ARG A 422 -22.14 16.81 14.81
CA ARG A 422 -22.74 16.60 13.48
C ARG A 422 -21.73 16.13 12.44
N LEU A 423 -20.52 16.70 12.45
CA LEU A 423 -19.61 16.62 11.31
C LEU A 423 -18.21 16.09 11.67
N GLY A 424 -17.86 16.03 12.95
CA GLY A 424 -16.52 15.66 13.40
C GLY A 424 -16.09 14.28 12.88
N GLY A 425 -14.94 14.23 12.21
CA GLY A 425 -14.42 13.00 11.61
C GLY A 425 -15.08 12.60 10.29
N MET A 426 -15.95 13.43 9.71
CA MET A 426 -16.56 13.14 8.42
C MET A 426 -15.51 13.10 7.30
N ASP A 427 -15.54 12.07 6.45
CA ASP A 427 -14.66 11.95 5.28
C ASP A 427 -14.84 13.11 4.29
N MET A 428 -13.71 13.66 3.84
CA MET A 428 -13.61 14.80 2.93
C MET A 428 -12.73 14.47 1.70
N PRO A 429 -12.87 15.21 0.58
CA PRO A 429 -12.00 15.06 -0.58
C PRO A 429 -10.50 15.26 -0.28
N LYS A 430 -10.20 16.11 0.70
CA LYS A 430 -8.89 16.34 1.32
C LYS A 430 -9.11 16.87 2.74
N GLU A 431 -8.12 16.75 3.63
CA GLU A 431 -8.20 17.31 5.01
C GLU A 431 -8.85 18.70 5.05
N LEU A 432 -9.84 18.88 5.94
CA LEU A 432 -10.60 20.12 6.09
C LEU A 432 -10.63 20.54 7.56
N LYS A 433 -10.15 21.75 7.85
CA LYS A 433 -10.05 22.27 9.22
C LYS A 433 -11.01 23.44 9.45
N LEU A 434 -11.79 23.33 10.51
CA LEU A 434 -12.56 24.45 11.05
C LEU A 434 -11.83 25.03 12.28
N GLY A 435 -11.37 26.27 12.16
CA GLY A 435 -10.84 27.04 13.28
C GLY A 435 -11.94 27.86 13.95
N ILE A 436 -12.02 27.82 15.28
CA ILE A 436 -12.99 28.60 16.05
C ILE A 436 -12.29 29.41 17.14
N ASN A 437 -12.54 30.72 17.13
CA ASN A 437 -12.09 31.64 18.17
C ASN A 437 -13.27 32.25 18.93
N GLY A 438 -13.28 32.09 20.26
CA GLY A 438 -14.31 32.63 21.15
C GLY A 438 -14.19 34.14 21.44
N CYS A 439 -13.25 34.86 20.83
CA CYS A 439 -13.19 36.32 20.93
C CYS A 439 -12.49 36.91 19.71
N GLY A 440 -12.70 38.22 19.49
CA GLY A 440 -12.17 38.96 18.34
C GLY A 440 -10.63 39.05 18.25
N MET A 441 -9.88 38.58 19.26
CA MET A 441 -8.42 38.51 19.19
C MET A 441 -7.92 37.40 18.26
N ALA A 442 -8.75 36.39 17.98
CA ALA A 442 -8.45 35.27 17.09
C ALA A 442 -7.10 34.56 17.37
N CYS A 443 -6.64 34.50 18.63
CA CYS A 443 -5.31 34.02 19.01
C CYS A 443 -5.01 32.56 18.64
N TYR A 444 -6.04 31.75 18.40
CA TYR A 444 -5.91 30.34 18.01
C TYR A 444 -5.84 30.16 16.48
N GLY A 445 -5.85 31.26 15.73
CA GLY A 445 -5.60 31.27 14.30
C GLY A 445 -6.78 30.83 13.44
N ALA A 446 -8.04 31.00 13.87
CA ALA A 446 -9.20 30.57 13.08
C ALA A 446 -9.19 31.11 11.64
N VAL A 447 -8.74 32.35 11.47
CA VAL A 447 -8.61 33.01 10.16
C VAL A 447 -7.54 32.39 9.25
N GLN A 448 -6.74 31.44 9.75
CA GLN A 448 -5.69 30.72 9.01
C GLN A 448 -6.10 29.28 8.66
N GLU A 449 -7.28 28.83 9.08
CA GLU A 449 -7.81 27.48 8.80
C GLU A 449 -8.72 27.50 7.56
N ASP A 450 -9.01 26.33 6.96
CA ASP A 450 -9.79 26.23 5.72
C ASP A 450 -11.17 26.92 5.85
N ILE A 451 -11.81 26.75 7.00
CA ILE A 451 -12.99 27.49 7.45
C ILE A 451 -12.64 28.11 8.80
N GLY A 452 -12.87 29.40 8.98
CA GLY A 452 -12.56 30.13 10.20
C GLY A 452 -13.78 30.84 10.75
N ILE A 453 -14.05 30.71 12.05
CA ILE A 453 -15.14 31.39 12.73
C ILE A 453 -14.57 32.19 13.91
N VAL A 454 -14.91 33.47 13.99
CA VAL A 454 -14.48 34.36 15.07
C VAL A 454 -15.70 34.97 15.74
N TYR A 455 -15.86 34.72 17.04
CA TYR A 455 -16.92 35.32 17.84
C TYR A 455 -16.52 36.73 18.29
N ARG A 456 -17.38 37.72 18.05
CA ARG A 456 -17.27 39.07 18.64
C ARG A 456 -18.65 39.71 18.76
N LYS A 457 -18.84 40.52 19.79
CA LYS A 457 -20.02 41.39 19.94
C LYS A 457 -21.37 40.65 19.78
N GLY A 458 -21.47 39.42 20.30
CA GLY A 458 -22.71 38.64 20.23
C GLY A 458 -22.94 37.86 18.93
N ALA A 459 -22.00 37.90 17.97
CA ALA A 459 -22.17 37.34 16.64
C ALA A 459 -20.87 36.71 16.11
N PHE A 460 -20.96 35.99 14.99
CA PHE A 460 -19.85 35.31 14.34
C PHE A 460 -19.44 35.98 13.02
N ASP A 461 -18.13 36.09 12.80
CA ASP A 461 -17.57 36.36 11.48
C ASP A 461 -17.06 35.06 10.86
N LEU A 462 -17.28 34.91 9.56
CA LEU A 462 -16.92 33.71 8.79
C LEU A 462 -15.80 34.02 7.79
N PHE A 463 -14.78 33.17 7.80
CA PHE A 463 -13.63 33.19 6.92
C PHE A 463 -13.56 31.88 6.14
N LEU A 464 -13.25 31.94 4.84
CA LEU A 464 -13.16 30.75 3.98
C LEU A 464 -11.89 30.74 3.14
N GLY A 465 -11.35 29.55 2.89
CA GLY A 465 -10.36 29.29 1.87
C GLY A 465 -8.93 29.68 2.24
N ALA A 466 -8.51 29.51 3.50
CA ALA A 466 -7.10 29.67 3.85
C ALA A 466 -6.23 28.58 3.20
N LYS A 467 -4.97 28.90 2.95
CA LYS A 467 -3.93 27.91 2.67
C LYS A 467 -3.06 27.79 3.93
N THR A 468 -3.27 26.72 4.69
CA THR A 468 -2.68 26.49 6.03
C THR A 468 -1.17 26.18 6.01
N VAL A 469 -0.63 25.70 4.89
CA VAL A 469 0.78 25.25 4.78
C VAL A 469 1.42 25.69 3.45
N GLY A 470 2.75 25.77 3.45
CA GLY A 470 3.54 26.09 2.26
C GLY A 470 4.01 27.55 2.19
N ARG A 471 4.97 27.84 1.31
CA ARG A 471 5.63 29.17 1.20
C ARG A 471 4.70 30.27 0.67
N ASN A 472 3.57 29.90 0.10
CA ASN A 472 2.51 30.77 -0.42
C ASN A 472 1.21 30.61 0.40
N ALA A 473 1.31 30.19 1.67
CA ALA A 473 0.22 30.19 2.62
C ALA A 473 -0.44 31.58 2.72
N HIS A 474 -1.75 31.60 2.95
CA HIS A 474 -2.53 32.81 3.08
C HIS A 474 -3.74 32.57 3.99
N SER A 475 -4.21 33.62 4.65
CA SER A 475 -5.41 33.57 5.48
C SER A 475 -6.66 33.30 4.63
N GLY A 476 -7.72 32.85 5.29
CA GLY A 476 -9.06 32.83 4.71
C GLY A 476 -9.54 34.24 4.41
N GLN A 477 -10.38 34.37 3.39
CA GLN A 477 -11.09 35.62 3.10
C GLN A 477 -12.29 35.74 4.03
N ILE A 478 -12.52 36.93 4.56
CA ILE A 478 -13.76 37.23 5.28
C ILE A 478 -14.92 37.24 4.27
N VAL A 479 -15.93 36.41 4.50
CA VAL A 479 -17.07 36.26 3.58
C VAL A 479 -18.38 36.77 4.18
N ALA A 480 -18.47 36.83 5.51
CA ALA A 480 -19.60 37.40 6.23
C ALA A 480 -19.16 37.87 7.62
N GLU A 481 -19.79 38.95 8.08
CA GLU A 481 -19.61 39.50 9.42
C GLU A 481 -20.95 39.58 10.12
N GLY A 482 -20.97 39.34 11.44
CA GLY A 482 -22.18 39.51 12.24
C GLY A 482 -23.26 38.46 12.02
N ILE A 483 -22.89 37.22 11.68
CA ILE A 483 -23.80 36.07 11.59
C ILE A 483 -24.39 35.79 12.99
N ALA A 484 -25.71 35.62 13.06
CA ALA A 484 -26.36 35.29 14.31
C ALA A 484 -25.90 33.91 14.82
N PRO A 485 -25.73 33.73 16.14
CA PRO A 485 -25.29 32.45 16.70
C PRO A 485 -26.13 31.23 16.28
N ASP A 486 -27.43 31.43 16.08
CA ASP A 486 -28.35 30.34 15.69
C ASP A 486 -28.14 29.86 14.24
N ASP A 487 -27.58 30.71 13.36
CA ASP A 487 -27.43 30.40 11.93
C ASP A 487 -26.06 29.78 11.59
N ILE A 488 -25.03 29.97 12.43
CA ILE A 488 -23.65 29.64 12.08
C ILE A 488 -23.44 28.13 11.83
N VAL A 489 -24.12 27.28 12.58
CA VAL A 489 -23.98 25.82 12.48
C VAL A 489 -24.47 25.33 11.13
N GLU A 490 -25.66 25.78 10.71
CA GLU A 490 -26.27 25.40 9.43
C GLU A 490 -25.46 25.93 8.24
N ILE A 491 -24.96 27.15 8.32
CA ILE A 491 -24.12 27.74 7.26
C ILE A 491 -22.85 26.89 7.05
N VAL A 492 -22.15 26.55 8.13
CA VAL A 492 -20.89 25.78 8.07
C VAL A 492 -21.15 24.35 7.58
N GLU A 493 -22.21 23.71 8.06
CA GLU A 493 -22.64 22.38 7.63
C GLU A 493 -22.87 22.32 6.12
N ASN A 494 -23.59 23.30 5.56
CA ASN A 494 -23.86 23.34 4.13
C ASN A 494 -22.60 23.59 3.27
N ILE A 495 -21.67 24.42 3.73
CA ILE A 495 -20.37 24.62 3.08
C ILE A 495 -19.58 23.31 3.00
N ILE A 496 -19.56 22.55 4.10
CA ILE A 496 -18.84 21.28 4.19
C ILE A 496 -19.47 20.23 3.27
N HIS A 497 -20.80 20.13 3.25
CA HIS A 497 -21.51 19.23 2.34
C HIS A 497 -21.25 19.57 0.87
N GLU A 498 -21.27 20.85 0.50
CA GLU A 498 -20.99 21.26 -0.87
C GLU A 498 -19.56 20.88 -1.31
N TYR A 499 -18.58 21.07 -0.43
CA TYR A 499 -17.20 20.64 -0.71
C TYR A 499 -17.09 19.11 -0.83
N LYS A 500 -17.73 18.36 0.05
CA LYS A 500 -17.74 16.89 0.01
C LYS A 500 -18.30 16.34 -1.29
N GLU A 501 -19.38 16.93 -1.80
CA GLU A 501 -20.05 16.48 -3.02
C GLU A 501 -19.32 16.91 -4.31
N LYS A 502 -18.80 18.14 -4.34
CA LYS A 502 -18.29 18.77 -5.57
C LYS A 502 -16.76 18.86 -5.65
N GLY A 503 -16.05 18.54 -4.58
CA GLY A 503 -14.59 18.51 -4.52
C GLY A 503 -14.02 17.34 -5.33
N HIS A 504 -12.91 17.59 -6.02
CA HIS A 504 -12.16 16.51 -6.68
C HIS A 504 -11.31 15.74 -5.65
N PRO A 505 -10.98 14.45 -5.88
CA PRO A 505 -10.07 13.72 -5.01
C PRO A 505 -8.74 14.46 -4.80
N ASN A 506 -8.24 14.52 -3.55
CA ASN A 506 -7.03 15.24 -3.16
C ASN A 506 -7.06 16.77 -3.37
N GLU A 507 -8.20 17.38 -3.70
CA GLU A 507 -8.32 18.83 -3.89
C GLU A 507 -8.52 19.54 -2.54
N ARG A 508 -7.60 20.42 -2.14
CA ARG A 508 -7.76 21.27 -0.93
C ARG A 508 -8.89 22.29 -1.07
N PHE A 509 -9.55 22.62 0.05
CA PHE A 509 -10.69 23.54 0.07
C PHE A 509 -10.42 24.90 -0.58
N HIS A 510 -9.25 25.52 -0.38
CA HIS A 510 -8.92 26.78 -1.06
C HIS A 510 -8.87 26.64 -2.60
N LYS A 511 -8.40 25.50 -3.12
CA LYS A 511 -8.40 25.22 -4.57
C LYS A 511 -9.84 25.00 -5.06
N PHE A 512 -10.63 24.27 -4.29
CA PHE A 512 -12.06 24.08 -4.54
C PHE A 512 -12.79 25.43 -4.62
N PHE A 513 -12.69 26.28 -3.60
CA PHE A 513 -13.36 27.58 -3.56
C PHE A 513 -12.93 28.48 -4.72
N LYS A 514 -11.63 28.52 -5.02
CA LYS A 514 -11.09 29.22 -6.19
C LYS A 514 -11.62 28.67 -7.51
N ARG A 515 -11.90 27.37 -7.61
CA ARG A 515 -12.40 26.71 -8.81
C ARG A 515 -13.89 26.98 -9.02
N VAL A 516 -14.72 26.74 -8.00
CA VAL A 516 -16.18 26.86 -8.11
C VAL A 516 -16.68 28.30 -8.04
N LYS A 517 -15.85 29.24 -7.57
CA LYS A 517 -16.09 30.69 -7.49
C LYS A 517 -17.19 31.14 -6.54
N ASN A 518 -18.15 30.30 -6.22
CA ASN A 518 -19.17 30.53 -5.22
C ASN A 518 -19.36 29.24 -4.39
N VAL A 519 -19.35 29.36 -3.07
CA VAL A 519 -19.62 28.25 -2.14
C VAL A 519 -20.69 28.71 -1.17
N TYR A 520 -21.83 28.03 -1.17
CA TYR A 520 -23.00 28.33 -0.35
C TYR A 520 -23.38 29.83 -0.32
N GLY A 521 -23.33 30.49 -1.48
CA GLY A 521 -23.69 31.90 -1.62
C GLY A 521 -22.55 32.89 -1.36
N PHE A 522 -21.38 32.43 -0.89
CA PHE A 522 -20.20 33.28 -0.69
C PHE A 522 -19.29 33.27 -1.91
N ASP A 523 -18.96 34.46 -2.42
CA ASP A 523 -18.13 34.62 -3.60
C ASP A 523 -16.63 34.56 -3.27
N TYR A 524 -15.87 33.86 -4.11
CA TYR A 524 -14.42 33.85 -4.06
C TYR A 524 -13.86 35.20 -4.52
N GLN A 525 -13.01 35.81 -3.71
CA GLN A 525 -12.24 37.00 -4.02
C GLN A 525 -10.77 36.62 -4.14
N ASP A 526 -10.11 37.04 -5.23
CA ASP A 526 -8.69 36.72 -5.39
C ASP A 526 -7.81 37.63 -4.52
N ILE A 527 -7.67 37.24 -3.25
CA ILE A 527 -6.80 37.89 -2.26
C ILE A 527 -5.39 37.28 -2.23
N THR A 528 -5.11 36.29 -3.09
CA THR A 528 -3.84 35.56 -3.09
C THR A 528 -2.68 36.56 -3.27
N PRO A 529 -1.74 36.65 -2.32
CA PRO A 529 -0.62 37.55 -2.48
C PRO A 529 0.20 37.09 -3.69
N LYS A 530 0.52 38.01 -4.61
CA LYS A 530 1.38 37.73 -5.77
C LYS A 530 2.84 37.67 -5.32
N ILE A 531 3.21 36.60 -4.60
CA ILE A 531 4.58 36.37 -4.13
C ILE A 531 5.34 35.60 -5.20
N LYS A 532 6.48 36.13 -5.65
CA LYS A 532 7.46 35.36 -6.42
C LYS A 532 8.26 34.50 -5.45
N VAL A 533 7.90 33.23 -5.37
CA VAL A 533 8.61 32.23 -4.57
C VAL A 533 9.27 31.25 -5.52
N GLU A 534 10.56 30.94 -5.32
CA GLU A 534 11.20 29.86 -6.06
C GLU A 534 10.49 28.52 -5.75
N PRO A 535 10.21 27.69 -6.77
CA PRO A 535 9.57 26.39 -6.57
C PRO A 535 10.36 25.55 -5.56
N ALA A 536 9.67 24.99 -4.56
CA ALA A 536 10.31 24.06 -3.65
C ALA A 536 10.60 22.73 -4.36
N PRO A 537 11.72 22.03 -4.05
CA PRO A 537 12.01 20.71 -4.62
C PRO A 537 10.94 19.64 -4.32
N CYS A 538 10.10 19.87 -3.32
CA CYS A 538 9.10 18.92 -2.82
C CYS A 538 7.70 19.03 -3.44
N GLY A 539 7.44 20.02 -4.32
CA GLY A 539 6.11 20.24 -4.91
C GLY A 539 5.13 20.95 -3.97
N ASP A 540 4.34 21.86 -4.55
CA ASP A 540 3.47 22.91 -3.97
C ASP A 540 4.10 24.08 -3.19
#